data_AF-A0A6G7X4V6-F1
#
_entry.id   AF-A0A6G7X4V6-F1
#
_cell.length_a   1.000
_cell.length_b   1.000
_cell.length_c   1.000
_cell.angle_alpha   90.00
_cell.angle_beta   90.00
_cell.angle_gamma   90.00
#
_symmetry.space_group_name_H-M   'P 1'
#
loop_
_entity.id
_entity.type
_entity.pdbx_description
1 polymer ?
#
loop_
_entity_poly.entity_id
_entity_poly.type
_entity_poly.pdbx_seq_one_letter_code
_entity_poly.pdbx_strand_id
1 'polypeptide(L)'
;MKKAIATVMLTVLSLSALAQKWEIPDWKNFRYPTIHFLDKAKGTQGSKIYNRIVPNPKAFIQQHALWVVQTLYWSTSDSIPNVKAIKYTLEDIEGISAKGGQPPVVNIFYSSQWVEKSESSEGDDKVLYETRGVLYHELTHAYQLEPQGIGGYQQGTEFWVFIEGMADAVRFHNGFFPVSDRKPGGNWMDGYRKTGYFLEWLTCKDPDFLRKFNRSTLEIIPWSFDKAMQHVLGKNVTTDSLWAEYQKFLIDN
;
A
#
# COMPACT_ATOMS: atom_id res chain seq x y z
N MET A 1 3.59 69.44 18.30
CA MET A 1 2.92 68.16 17.98
C MET A 1 3.77 67.40 16.97
N LYS A 2 4.53 66.38 17.40
CA LYS A 2 5.36 65.53 16.54
C LYS A 2 4.79 64.11 16.60
N LYS A 3 4.41 63.55 15.45
CA LYS A 3 3.95 62.15 15.32
C LYS A 3 5.16 61.22 15.41
N ALA A 4 5.11 60.25 16.32
CA ALA A 4 6.07 59.16 16.42
C ALA A 4 5.66 58.04 15.44
N ILE A 5 6.63 57.57 14.64
CA ILE A 5 6.50 56.43 13.74
C ILE A 5 6.83 55.18 14.56
N ALA A 6 5.86 54.28 14.73
CA ALA A 6 6.09 52.97 15.34
C ALA A 6 6.76 52.05 14.31
N THR A 7 7.98 51.61 14.61
CA THR A 7 8.69 50.59 13.83
C THR A 7 8.20 49.22 14.30
N VAL A 8 7.50 48.50 13.41
CA VAL A 8 7.14 47.11 13.64
C VAL A 8 8.38 46.25 13.41
N MET A 9 8.97 45.73 14.49
CA MET A 9 9.95 44.65 14.39
C MET A 9 9.23 43.38 13.96
N LEU A 10 9.45 42.98 12.72
CA LEU A 10 9.06 41.68 12.20
C LEU A 10 10.00 40.62 12.80
N THR A 11 9.58 39.95 13.87
CA THR A 11 10.29 38.76 14.37
C THR A 11 10.11 37.64 13.35
N VAL A 12 11.15 37.38 12.57
CA VAL A 12 11.27 36.18 11.73
C VAL A 12 11.40 34.99 12.69
N LEU A 13 10.31 34.24 12.88
CA LEU A 13 10.39 32.91 13.47
C LEU A 13 11.20 32.04 12.51
N SER A 14 12.42 31.69 12.93
CA SER A 14 13.25 30.70 12.26
C SER A 14 12.51 29.36 12.20
N LEU A 15 12.22 28.88 10.98
CA LEU A 15 11.72 27.54 10.66
C LEU A 15 12.78 26.46 10.97
N SER A 16 13.26 26.40 12.21
CA SER A 16 14.30 25.45 12.64
C SER A 16 13.98 24.79 13.97
N ALA A 17 12.70 24.59 14.27
CA ALA A 17 12.22 23.68 15.31
C ALA A 17 11.21 22.72 14.67
N LEU A 18 11.51 21.42 14.73
CA LEU A 18 10.79 20.28 14.11
C LEU A 18 11.32 19.78 12.75
N ALA A 19 12.62 19.95 12.46
CA ALA A 19 13.29 18.92 11.67
C ALA A 19 13.48 17.70 12.58
N GLN A 20 12.45 16.85 12.69
CA GLN A 20 12.59 15.53 13.26
C GLN A 20 13.78 14.88 12.54
N LYS A 21 14.85 14.56 13.29
CA LYS A 21 16.00 13.85 12.71
C LYS A 21 15.46 12.56 12.12
N TRP A 22 15.34 12.52 10.80
CA TRP A 22 14.98 11.31 10.08
C TRP A 22 16.22 10.41 10.14
N GLU A 23 16.25 9.49 11.09
CA GLU A 23 17.19 8.38 10.99
C GLU A 23 16.87 7.65 9.69
N ILE A 24 17.88 7.48 8.84
CA ILE A 24 17.73 6.70 7.62
C ILE A 24 17.28 5.30 8.05
N PRO A 25 16.11 4.83 7.60
CA PRO A 25 15.61 3.50 7.93
C PRO A 25 16.68 2.41 7.78
N ASP A 26 16.99 1.69 8.86
CA ASP A 26 17.99 0.61 8.81
C ASP A 26 17.38 -0.67 8.22
N TRP A 27 17.58 -0.82 6.91
CA TRP A 27 17.20 -2.00 6.14
C TRP A 27 18.36 -2.98 5.92
N LYS A 28 19.54 -2.75 6.51
CA LYS A 28 20.72 -3.62 6.31
C LYS A 28 20.47 -5.05 6.76
N ASN A 29 19.60 -5.21 7.75
CA ASN A 29 19.23 -6.49 8.33
C ASN A 29 17.94 -7.09 7.75
N PHE A 30 17.39 -6.50 6.67
CA PHE A 30 16.18 -7.03 6.05
C PHE A 30 16.44 -8.44 5.49
N ARG A 31 15.65 -9.40 5.96
CA ARG A 31 15.77 -10.79 5.53
C ARG A 31 14.86 -10.99 4.33
N TYR A 32 15.43 -10.93 3.14
CA TYR A 32 14.71 -11.22 1.91
C TYR A 32 14.14 -12.66 1.93
N PRO A 33 12.89 -12.85 1.50
CA PRO A 33 12.33 -14.19 1.39
C PRO A 33 13.05 -14.99 0.30
N THR A 34 13.14 -16.30 0.50
CA THR A 34 13.52 -17.23 -0.57
C THR A 34 12.40 -17.27 -1.59
N ILE A 35 12.71 -16.99 -2.86
CA ILE A 35 11.72 -17.02 -3.94
C ILE A 35 11.77 -18.36 -4.67
N HIS A 36 10.67 -19.10 -4.59
CA HIS A 36 10.42 -20.31 -5.38
C HIS A 36 9.53 -19.92 -6.57
N PHE A 37 10.15 -19.43 -7.63
CA PHE A 37 9.45 -19.12 -8.88
C PHE A 37 9.23 -20.39 -9.72
N LEU A 38 8.01 -20.60 -10.19
CA LEU A 38 7.67 -21.68 -11.12
C LEU A 38 6.71 -21.17 -12.20
N ASP A 39 7.14 -21.23 -13.45
CA ASP A 39 6.28 -20.97 -14.60
C ASP A 39 5.51 -22.26 -14.97
N LYS A 40 4.25 -22.35 -14.54
CA LYS A 40 3.35 -23.46 -14.89
C LYS A 40 2.62 -23.19 -16.21
N ALA A 41 2.67 -21.97 -16.73
CA ALA A 41 2.05 -21.54 -17.98
C ALA A 41 3.02 -21.62 -19.17
N LYS A 42 4.12 -22.36 -19.06
CA LYS A 42 5.17 -22.41 -20.07
C LYS A 42 4.60 -22.79 -21.44
N GLY A 43 4.77 -21.89 -22.41
CA GLY A 43 4.32 -22.07 -23.79
C GLY A 43 3.17 -21.13 -24.19
N THR A 44 2.43 -20.58 -23.22
CA THR A 44 1.42 -19.55 -23.48
C THR A 44 2.06 -18.24 -23.95
N GLN A 45 1.26 -17.35 -24.53
CA GLN A 45 1.75 -16.03 -24.92
C GLN A 45 2.10 -15.20 -23.68
N GLY A 46 1.33 -15.33 -22.59
CA GLY A 46 1.51 -14.64 -21.33
C GLY A 46 2.80 -15.05 -20.62
N SER A 47 3.13 -16.33 -20.64
CA SER A 47 4.43 -16.82 -20.18
C SER A 47 5.58 -16.19 -20.97
N LYS A 48 5.48 -16.10 -22.30
CA LYS A 48 6.52 -15.47 -23.14
C LYS A 48 6.67 -13.98 -22.82
N ILE A 49 5.56 -13.25 -22.69
CA ILE A 49 5.55 -11.83 -22.33
C ILE A 49 6.17 -11.64 -20.94
N TYR A 50 5.69 -12.36 -19.92
CA TYR A 50 6.18 -12.25 -18.55
C TYR A 50 7.69 -12.50 -18.46
N ASN A 51 8.20 -13.55 -19.09
CA ASN A 51 9.63 -13.85 -19.09
C ASN A 51 10.46 -12.78 -19.83
N ARG A 52 9.87 -12.09 -20.80
CA ARG A 52 10.52 -10.95 -21.50
C ARG A 52 10.59 -9.71 -20.61
N ILE A 53 9.49 -9.35 -19.93
CA ILE A 53 9.43 -8.13 -19.10
C ILE A 53 10.03 -8.33 -17.68
N VAL A 54 10.09 -9.57 -17.19
CA VAL A 54 10.67 -9.93 -15.88
C VAL A 54 11.72 -11.03 -16.06
N PRO A 55 12.92 -10.71 -16.58
CA PRO A 55 13.95 -11.71 -16.89
C PRO A 55 14.57 -12.36 -15.65
N ASN A 56 14.47 -11.72 -14.47
CA ASN A 56 14.90 -12.29 -13.20
C ASN A 56 13.79 -12.17 -12.13
N PRO A 57 12.82 -13.12 -12.12
CA PRO A 57 11.68 -13.08 -11.21
C PRO A 57 12.09 -13.07 -9.74
N LYS A 58 13.19 -13.74 -9.36
CA LYS A 58 13.64 -13.79 -7.96
C LYS A 58 14.05 -12.41 -7.46
N ALA A 59 14.96 -11.75 -8.17
CA ALA A 59 15.41 -10.41 -7.80
C ALA A 59 14.26 -9.39 -7.88
N PHE A 60 13.42 -9.52 -8.90
CA PHE A 60 12.23 -8.69 -9.06
C PHE A 60 11.32 -8.78 -7.83
N ILE A 61 10.91 -9.98 -7.43
CA ILE A 61 10.00 -10.16 -6.29
C ILE A 61 10.66 -9.74 -4.97
N GLN A 62 11.94 -10.06 -4.75
CA GLN A 62 12.68 -9.65 -3.55
C GLN A 62 12.76 -8.12 -3.41
N GLN A 63 13.00 -7.41 -4.51
CA GLN A 63 13.07 -5.96 -4.49
C GLN A 63 11.71 -5.32 -4.14
N HIS A 64 10.62 -5.83 -4.73
CA HIS A 64 9.28 -5.34 -4.43
C HIS A 64 8.84 -5.68 -3.00
N ALA A 65 9.28 -6.82 -2.47
CA ALA A 65 9.05 -7.16 -1.07
C ALA A 65 9.69 -6.14 -0.12
N LEU A 66 10.94 -5.73 -0.39
CA LEU A 66 11.57 -4.65 0.39
C LEU A 66 10.79 -3.34 0.26
N TRP A 67 10.36 -2.93 -0.94
CA TRP A 67 9.62 -1.68 -1.15
C TRP A 67 8.26 -1.67 -0.44
N VAL A 68 7.52 -2.78 -0.44
CA VAL A 68 6.28 -2.93 0.33
C VAL A 68 6.55 -2.78 1.83
N VAL A 69 7.55 -3.49 2.35
CA VAL A 69 7.90 -3.40 3.78
C VAL A 69 8.37 -1.98 4.13
N GLN A 70 9.14 -1.35 3.24
CA GLN A 70 9.51 0.06 3.30
C GLN A 70 8.34 1.02 3.19
N THR A 71 7.14 0.61 2.78
CA THR A 71 5.93 1.45 2.79
C THR A 71 5.13 1.27 4.09
N LEU A 72 5.20 0.08 4.69
CA LEU A 72 4.40 -0.31 5.86
C LEU A 72 5.12 -0.14 7.22
N TYR A 73 6.46 -0.07 7.24
CA TYR A 73 7.27 -0.09 8.46
C TYR A 73 8.43 0.91 8.42
N TRP A 74 8.86 1.42 9.57
CA TRP A 74 9.99 2.33 9.67
C TRP A 74 11.33 1.61 9.61
N SER A 75 11.41 0.39 10.14
CA SER A 75 12.67 -0.37 10.13
C SER A 75 12.46 -1.86 10.37
N THR A 76 13.55 -2.63 10.24
CA THR A 76 13.58 -4.07 10.51
C THR A 76 13.34 -4.46 11.98
N SER A 77 13.35 -3.51 12.92
CA SER A 77 12.99 -3.77 14.32
C SER A 77 11.48 -3.73 14.58
N ASP A 78 10.69 -3.25 13.62
CA ASP A 78 9.23 -3.26 13.75
C ASP A 78 8.69 -4.70 13.70
N SER A 79 7.44 -4.87 14.12
CA SER A 79 6.72 -6.15 14.12
C SER A 79 6.34 -6.63 12.72
N ILE A 80 7.30 -6.77 11.82
CA ILE A 80 7.10 -7.21 10.43
C ILE A 80 6.76 -8.71 10.42
N PRO A 81 5.70 -9.15 9.71
CA PRO A 81 5.41 -10.56 9.49
C PRO A 81 6.63 -11.32 8.94
N ASN A 82 6.96 -12.46 9.56
CA ASN A 82 8.18 -13.22 9.30
C ASN A 82 8.10 -14.07 8.02
N VAL A 83 7.93 -13.45 6.85
CA VAL A 83 7.88 -14.12 5.54
C VAL A 83 9.27 -14.63 5.16
N LYS A 84 9.49 -15.95 5.26
CA LYS A 84 10.77 -16.60 4.93
C LYS A 84 10.83 -17.09 3.49
N ALA A 85 9.69 -17.45 2.91
CA ALA A 85 9.62 -17.92 1.54
C ALA A 85 8.34 -17.49 0.84
N ILE A 86 8.46 -17.21 -0.45
CA ILE A 86 7.34 -16.91 -1.35
C ILE A 86 7.39 -17.94 -2.49
N LYS A 87 6.34 -18.74 -2.61
CA LYS A 87 6.12 -19.55 -3.81
C LYS A 87 5.37 -18.67 -4.81
N TYR A 88 6.02 -18.32 -5.91
CA TYR A 88 5.41 -17.48 -6.95
C TYR A 88 5.19 -18.33 -8.19
N THR A 89 3.93 -18.51 -8.58
CA THR A 89 3.58 -19.33 -9.74
C THR A 89 2.97 -18.46 -10.84
N LEU A 90 3.46 -18.60 -12.07
CA LEU A 90 2.75 -18.10 -13.24
C LEU A 90 1.85 -19.22 -13.76
N GLU A 91 0.54 -18.98 -13.83
CA GLU A 91 -0.47 -20.01 -14.12
C GLU A 91 -1.41 -19.59 -15.25
N ASP A 92 -1.77 -20.55 -16.11
CA ASP A 92 -2.72 -20.32 -17.20
C ASP A 92 -4.15 -20.55 -16.71
N ILE A 93 -4.65 -19.56 -15.95
CA ILE A 93 -5.99 -19.59 -15.35
C ILE A 93 -6.66 -18.22 -15.47
N GLU A 94 -7.99 -18.19 -15.44
CA GLU A 94 -8.75 -16.95 -15.36
C GLU A 94 -8.52 -16.23 -14.03
N GLY A 95 -8.70 -14.90 -14.03
CA GLY A 95 -8.45 -14.03 -12.88
C GLY A 95 -7.19 -13.17 -13.07
N ILE A 96 -6.71 -12.59 -11.96
CA ILE A 96 -5.54 -11.69 -11.96
C ILE A 96 -4.39 -12.33 -11.18
N SER A 97 -4.57 -12.40 -9.86
CA SER A 97 -3.58 -12.90 -8.90
C SER A 97 -4.31 -13.15 -7.59
N ALA A 98 -3.69 -13.95 -6.71
CA ALA A 98 -4.07 -13.97 -5.31
C ALA A 98 -2.91 -14.48 -4.45
N LYS A 99 -2.82 -13.95 -3.24
CA LYS A 99 -2.02 -14.48 -2.14
C LYS A 99 -2.78 -15.55 -1.37
N GLY A 100 -2.09 -16.63 -1.06
CA GLY A 100 -2.55 -17.70 -0.18
C GLY A 100 -1.46 -18.11 0.82
N GLY A 101 -1.88 -18.88 1.84
CA GLY A 101 -0.99 -19.23 2.96
C GLY A 101 -0.70 -18.05 3.88
N GLN A 102 0.11 -18.31 4.91
CA GLN A 102 0.49 -17.31 5.91
C GLN A 102 1.98 -17.43 6.23
N PRO A 103 2.63 -16.35 6.71
CA PRO A 103 4.00 -16.41 7.19
C PRO A 103 4.23 -17.64 8.11
N PRO A 104 5.33 -18.38 7.93
CA PRO A 104 6.54 -17.98 7.21
C PRO A 104 6.57 -18.31 5.72
N VAL A 105 5.56 -18.99 5.17
CA VAL A 105 5.54 -19.38 3.75
C VAL A 105 4.23 -18.95 3.10
N VAL A 106 4.31 -17.98 2.20
CA VAL A 106 3.16 -17.51 1.41
C VAL A 106 3.28 -18.00 -0.02
N ASN A 107 2.15 -18.06 -0.72
CA ASN A 107 2.05 -18.43 -2.11
C ASN A 107 1.35 -17.29 -2.85
N ILE A 108 1.84 -16.92 -4.02
CA ILE A 108 1.21 -15.93 -4.91
C ILE A 108 1.13 -16.59 -6.28
N PHE A 109 -0.08 -16.74 -6.82
CA PHE A 109 -0.23 -17.08 -8.23
C PHE A 109 -0.43 -15.79 -9.03
N TYR A 110 0.08 -15.73 -10.26
CA TYR A 110 -0.21 -14.67 -11.21
C TYR A 110 -0.70 -15.30 -12.51
N SER A 111 -1.77 -14.75 -13.08
CA SER A 111 -2.40 -15.28 -14.29
C SER A 111 -1.60 -14.89 -15.53
N SER A 112 -1.17 -15.87 -16.33
CA SER A 112 -0.61 -15.60 -17.66
C SER A 112 -1.65 -15.01 -18.61
N GLN A 113 -2.94 -15.36 -18.45
CA GLN A 113 -4.02 -14.79 -19.26
C GLN A 113 -4.19 -13.29 -18.98
N TRP A 114 -4.01 -12.85 -17.72
CA TRP A 114 -4.00 -11.43 -17.38
C TRP A 114 -2.82 -10.68 -18.00
N VAL A 115 -1.63 -11.31 -18.04
CA VAL A 115 -0.46 -10.76 -18.71
C VAL A 115 -0.74 -10.53 -20.20
N GLU A 116 -1.32 -11.51 -20.90
CA GLU A 116 -1.70 -11.39 -22.32
C GLU A 116 -2.72 -10.27 -22.55
N LYS A 117 -3.77 -10.25 -21.72
CA LYS A 117 -4.81 -9.22 -21.78
C LYS A 117 -4.23 -7.81 -21.58
N SER A 118 -3.28 -7.67 -20.67
CA SER A 118 -2.60 -6.40 -20.40
C SER A 118 -1.73 -5.95 -21.59
N GLU A 119 -1.10 -6.88 -22.32
CA GLU A 119 -0.21 -6.55 -23.47
C GLU A 119 -0.99 -6.07 -24.67
N SER A 120 -2.06 -6.80 -25.03
CA SER A 120 -2.94 -6.48 -26.15
C SER A 120 -3.53 -5.07 -26.11
N SER A 121 -3.40 -4.40 -24.97
CA SER A 121 -3.88 -3.04 -24.76
C SER A 121 -2.84 -2.00 -25.21
N GLU A 122 -1.56 -2.08 -24.82
CA GLU A 122 -0.60 -0.95 -24.99
C GLU A 122 0.91 -1.35 -24.97
N GLY A 123 1.28 -2.64 -25.09
CA GLY A 123 2.68 -3.10 -25.17
C GLY A 123 3.42 -3.33 -23.82
N ASP A 124 4.71 -3.70 -23.88
CA ASP A 124 5.49 -4.23 -22.74
C ASP A 124 5.54 -3.32 -21.51
N ASP A 125 5.67 -2.00 -21.69
CA ASP A 125 5.73 -1.05 -20.56
C ASP A 125 4.44 -1.05 -19.74
N LYS A 126 3.29 -1.17 -20.41
CA LYS A 126 1.99 -1.25 -19.76
C LYS A 126 1.82 -2.56 -18.99
N VAL A 127 2.26 -3.68 -19.58
CA VAL A 127 2.23 -4.99 -18.91
C VAL A 127 3.11 -4.99 -17.69
N LEU A 128 4.31 -4.41 -17.79
CA LEU A 128 5.24 -4.31 -16.68
C LEU A 128 4.67 -3.41 -15.58
N TYR A 129 4.06 -2.28 -15.93
CA TYR A 129 3.35 -1.41 -14.99
C TYR A 129 2.26 -2.16 -14.23
N GLU A 130 1.39 -2.89 -14.93
CA GLU A 130 0.32 -3.67 -14.29
C GLU A 130 0.88 -4.82 -13.44
N THR A 131 1.89 -5.53 -13.96
CA THR A 131 2.55 -6.65 -13.26
C THR A 131 3.20 -6.19 -11.96
N ARG A 132 3.84 -5.01 -11.96
CA ARG A 132 4.35 -4.39 -10.73
C ARG A 132 3.21 -4.07 -9.77
N GLY A 133 2.14 -3.43 -10.24
CA GLY A 133 1.00 -3.05 -9.42
C GLY A 133 0.32 -4.23 -8.73
N VAL A 134 0.05 -5.31 -9.49
CA VAL A 134 -0.48 -6.56 -8.93
C VAL A 134 0.48 -7.14 -7.90
N LEU A 135 1.78 -7.17 -8.18
CA LEU A 135 2.77 -7.66 -7.23
C LEU A 135 2.81 -6.84 -5.93
N TYR A 136 2.70 -5.51 -6.00
CA TYR A 136 2.59 -4.66 -4.81
C TYR A 136 1.36 -5.01 -3.97
N HIS A 137 0.21 -5.21 -4.60
CA HIS A 137 -1.02 -5.60 -3.92
C HIS A 137 -0.83 -6.93 -3.18
N GLU A 138 -0.38 -7.98 -3.86
CA GLU A 138 -0.24 -9.31 -3.26
C GLU A 138 0.88 -9.40 -2.20
N LEU A 139 1.98 -8.69 -2.40
CA LEU A 139 3.04 -8.62 -1.38
C LEU A 139 2.58 -7.82 -0.16
N THR A 140 1.68 -6.85 -0.31
CA THR A 140 1.08 -6.16 0.84
C THR A 140 0.29 -7.14 1.70
N HIS A 141 -0.49 -8.05 1.12
CA HIS A 141 -1.15 -9.15 1.85
C HIS A 141 -0.18 -10.11 2.55
N ALA A 142 1.08 -10.17 2.13
CA ALA A 142 2.10 -10.99 2.79
C ALA A 142 2.74 -10.30 4.00
N TYR A 143 2.81 -8.96 3.99
CA TYR A 143 3.57 -8.17 4.96
C TYR A 143 2.75 -7.21 5.81
N GLN A 144 1.49 -6.94 5.50
CA GLN A 144 0.65 -6.11 6.36
C GLN A 144 0.25 -6.85 7.63
N LEU A 145 -0.05 -6.08 8.66
CA LEU A 145 -0.65 -6.58 9.89
C LEU A 145 -2.15 -6.76 9.69
N GLU A 146 -2.82 -7.46 10.61
CA GLU A 146 -4.26 -7.72 10.52
C GLU A 146 -5.00 -7.11 11.72
N PRO A 147 -6.19 -6.49 11.53
CA PRO A 147 -6.99 -5.97 12.62
C PRO A 147 -7.36 -7.04 13.65
N GLN A 148 -7.37 -6.66 14.94
CA GLN A 148 -7.63 -7.57 16.04
C GLN A 148 -8.96 -7.27 16.75
N GLY A 149 -9.66 -8.32 17.21
CA GLY A 149 -10.86 -8.21 18.02
C GLY A 149 -12.14 -7.81 17.28
N ILE A 150 -12.16 -7.92 15.93
CA ILE A 150 -13.33 -7.54 15.09
C ILE A 150 -13.89 -8.68 14.24
N GLY A 151 -13.52 -9.93 14.54
CA GLY A 151 -13.81 -11.08 13.69
C GLY A 151 -12.72 -11.28 12.63
N GLY A 152 -13.07 -12.00 11.56
CA GLY A 152 -12.14 -12.35 10.48
C GLY A 152 -12.49 -11.72 9.14
N TYR A 153 -11.75 -12.12 8.11
CA TYR A 153 -11.95 -11.68 6.73
C TYR A 153 -13.34 -12.05 6.21
N GLN A 154 -14.17 -11.04 5.99
CA GLN A 154 -15.50 -11.17 5.40
C GLN A 154 -15.80 -9.92 4.58
N GLN A 155 -16.23 -10.09 3.32
CA GLN A 155 -16.52 -8.97 2.44
C GLN A 155 -17.53 -8.00 3.07
N GLY A 156 -17.26 -6.70 2.96
CA GLY A 156 -18.09 -5.63 3.52
C GLY A 156 -17.90 -5.38 5.02
N THR A 157 -16.96 -6.06 5.68
CA THR A 157 -16.57 -5.74 7.07
C THR A 157 -15.31 -4.87 7.10
N GLU A 158 -15.09 -4.15 8.20
CA GLU A 158 -13.88 -3.36 8.39
C GLU A 158 -12.58 -4.18 8.27
N PHE A 159 -12.62 -5.47 8.63
CA PHE A 159 -11.46 -6.36 8.43
C PHE A 159 -11.11 -6.43 6.95
N TRP A 160 -12.09 -6.73 6.10
CA TRP A 160 -11.89 -6.81 4.65
C TRP A 160 -11.46 -5.46 4.06
N VAL A 161 -12.09 -4.37 4.48
CA VAL A 161 -11.79 -3.02 4.01
C VAL A 161 -10.36 -2.61 4.36
N PHE A 162 -9.89 -2.96 5.55
CA PHE A 162 -8.48 -2.77 5.92
C PHE A 162 -7.57 -3.56 5.00
N ILE A 163 -7.84 -4.86 4.82
CA ILE A 163 -6.95 -5.79 4.09
C ILE A 163 -6.81 -5.37 2.62
N GLU A 164 -7.93 -5.16 1.92
CA GLU A 164 -7.91 -4.82 0.49
C GLU A 164 -7.59 -3.34 0.25
N GLY A 165 -8.06 -2.45 1.14
CA GLY A 165 -7.77 -1.03 1.05
C GLY A 165 -6.29 -0.72 1.26
N MET A 166 -5.64 -1.35 2.25
CA MET A 166 -4.21 -1.18 2.48
C MET A 166 -3.38 -1.68 1.29
N ALA A 167 -3.75 -2.83 0.71
CA ALA A 167 -3.06 -3.37 -0.46
C ALA A 167 -3.09 -2.42 -1.66
N ASP A 168 -4.26 -1.83 -1.96
CA ASP A 168 -4.36 -0.83 -3.04
C ASP A 168 -3.77 0.53 -2.67
N ALA A 169 -3.75 0.91 -1.38
CA ALA A 169 -3.06 2.11 -0.92
C ALA A 169 -1.54 2.00 -1.13
N VAL A 170 -0.92 0.87 -0.74
CA VAL A 170 0.51 0.62 -0.96
C VAL A 170 0.83 0.56 -2.45
N ARG A 171 -0.02 -0.11 -3.25
CA ARG A 171 0.09 -0.15 -4.71
C ARG A 171 0.11 1.27 -5.31
N PHE A 172 -0.84 2.13 -4.93
CA PHE A 172 -0.90 3.49 -5.45
C PHE A 172 0.24 4.37 -4.94
N HIS A 173 0.56 4.29 -3.65
CA HIS A 173 1.65 5.05 -3.03
C HIS A 173 3.02 4.78 -3.69
N ASN A 174 3.22 3.57 -4.21
CA ASN A 174 4.42 3.19 -4.96
C ASN A 174 4.34 3.51 -6.47
N GLY A 175 3.29 4.20 -6.92
CA GLY A 175 3.13 4.68 -8.29
C GLY A 175 2.39 3.74 -9.25
N PHE A 176 1.81 2.64 -8.77
CA PHE A 176 1.27 1.57 -9.62
C PHE A 176 -0.26 1.49 -9.65
N PHE A 177 -0.93 2.64 -9.69
CA PHE A 177 -2.35 2.74 -10.00
C PHE A 177 -2.66 4.05 -10.76
N PRO A 178 -3.49 4.02 -11.82
CA PRO A 178 -3.74 5.21 -12.61
C PRO A 178 -4.61 6.19 -11.85
N VAL A 179 -4.08 7.38 -11.56
CA VAL A 179 -4.79 8.46 -10.84
C VAL A 179 -6.14 8.82 -11.46
N SER A 180 -6.34 8.55 -12.76
CA SER A 180 -7.63 8.74 -13.46
C SER A 180 -8.78 7.91 -12.89
N ASP A 181 -8.49 6.84 -12.16
CA ASP A 181 -9.50 6.01 -11.49
C ASP A 181 -9.95 6.60 -10.14
N ARG A 182 -9.22 7.60 -9.63
CA ARG A 182 -9.55 8.31 -8.40
C ARG A 182 -10.67 9.30 -8.67
N LYS A 183 -11.90 8.93 -8.33
CA LYS A 183 -13.13 9.67 -8.68
C LYS A 183 -14.05 9.85 -7.46
N PRO A 184 -14.84 10.93 -7.41
CA PRO A 184 -15.83 11.12 -6.36
C PRO A 184 -16.93 10.06 -6.40
N GLY A 185 -17.60 9.88 -5.26
CA GLY A 185 -18.64 8.89 -5.00
C GLY A 185 -18.15 7.66 -4.22
N GLY A 186 -19.11 6.80 -3.88
CA GLY A 186 -18.87 5.55 -3.12
C GLY A 186 -18.75 5.76 -1.62
N ASN A 187 -18.19 4.75 -0.95
CA ASN A 187 -17.97 4.75 0.48
C ASN A 187 -16.57 4.21 0.82
N TRP A 188 -15.99 4.64 1.94
CA TRP A 188 -14.70 4.14 2.41
C TRP A 188 -14.75 2.63 2.75
N MET A 189 -15.93 2.06 2.94
CA MET A 189 -16.19 0.62 3.12
C MET A 189 -16.23 -0.18 1.81
N ASP A 190 -16.03 0.44 0.64
CA ASP A 190 -16.11 -0.27 -0.64
C ASP A 190 -14.87 -1.15 -0.94
N GLY A 191 -13.85 -1.13 -0.07
CA GLY A 191 -12.61 -1.88 -0.22
C GLY A 191 -11.78 -1.47 -1.44
N TYR A 192 -10.74 -2.26 -1.73
CA TYR A 192 -9.89 -2.15 -2.92
C TYR A 192 -9.54 -0.68 -3.27
N ARG A 193 -9.74 -0.29 -4.53
CA ARG A 193 -9.33 0.99 -5.12
C ARG A 193 -9.87 2.19 -4.36
N LYS A 194 -11.15 2.14 -4.00
CA LYS A 194 -11.84 3.30 -3.40
C LYS A 194 -11.27 3.59 -2.01
N THR A 195 -11.14 2.55 -1.20
CA THR A 195 -10.49 2.66 0.11
C THR A 195 -9.01 2.97 -0.04
N GLY A 196 -8.31 2.33 -0.98
CA GLY A 196 -6.88 2.53 -1.21
C GLY A 196 -6.50 3.96 -1.53
N TYR A 197 -7.23 4.62 -2.44
CA TYR A 197 -7.01 6.03 -2.74
C TYR A 197 -7.30 6.94 -1.54
N PHE A 198 -8.31 6.61 -0.74
CA PHE A 198 -8.62 7.38 0.46
C PHE A 198 -7.52 7.25 1.52
N LEU A 199 -7.05 6.03 1.80
CA LEU A 199 -5.96 5.80 2.73
C LEU A 199 -4.66 6.46 2.27
N GLU A 200 -4.36 6.43 0.96
CA GLU A 200 -3.18 7.13 0.44
C GLU A 200 -3.35 8.65 0.52
N TRP A 201 -4.54 9.21 0.23
CA TRP A 201 -4.78 10.65 0.36
C TRP A 201 -4.55 11.15 1.80
N LEU A 202 -4.81 10.32 2.81
CA LEU A 202 -4.53 10.67 4.21
C LEU A 202 -3.04 10.87 4.49
N THR A 203 -2.14 10.44 3.60
CA THR A 203 -0.70 10.78 3.69
C THR A 203 -0.42 12.27 3.51
N CYS A 204 -1.32 13.03 2.88
CA CYS A 204 -1.27 14.50 2.82
C CYS A 204 -1.49 15.15 4.19
N LYS A 205 -2.12 14.44 5.13
CA LYS A 205 -2.36 14.90 6.50
C LYS A 205 -1.26 14.43 7.45
N ASP A 206 -0.77 13.21 7.25
CA ASP A 206 0.36 12.65 7.98
C ASP A 206 1.21 11.80 7.03
N PRO A 207 2.44 12.20 6.69
CA PRO A 207 3.28 11.47 5.73
C PRO A 207 3.52 9.99 6.08
N ASP A 208 3.41 9.62 7.37
CA ASP A 208 3.57 8.26 7.86
C ASP A 208 2.23 7.54 8.06
N PHE A 209 1.12 8.09 7.55
CA PHE A 209 -0.23 7.58 7.79
C PHE A 209 -0.34 6.07 7.54
N LEU A 210 0.13 5.56 6.39
CA LEU A 210 0.02 4.12 6.06
C LEU A 210 0.76 3.23 7.08
N ARG A 211 1.92 3.67 7.58
CA ARG A 211 2.69 2.93 8.61
C ARG A 211 1.97 2.92 9.93
N LYS A 212 1.51 4.09 10.37
CA LYS A 212 0.79 4.25 11.64
C LYS A 212 -0.54 3.50 11.60
N PHE A 213 -1.24 3.55 10.47
CA PHE A 213 -2.49 2.82 10.24
C PHE A 213 -2.25 1.30 10.27
N ASN A 214 -1.21 0.79 9.58
CA ASN A 214 -0.80 -0.62 9.65
C ASN A 214 -0.48 -1.05 11.09
N ARG A 215 0.35 -0.29 11.80
CA ARG A 215 0.78 -0.55 13.18
C ARG A 215 -0.37 -0.49 14.19
N SER A 216 -1.38 0.35 13.96
CA SER A 216 -2.53 0.51 14.87
C SER A 216 -3.28 -0.80 15.16
N THR A 217 -3.21 -1.76 14.23
CA THR A 217 -3.79 -3.11 14.38
C THR A 217 -3.21 -3.91 15.55
N LEU A 218 -2.00 -3.57 16.00
CA LEU A 218 -1.36 -4.16 17.17
C LEU A 218 -1.69 -3.43 18.47
N GLU A 219 -2.12 -2.17 18.38
CA GLU A 219 -2.23 -1.25 19.51
C GLU A 219 -3.68 -1.03 19.95
N ILE A 220 -4.65 -1.31 19.06
CA ILE A 220 -6.08 -1.07 19.29
C ILE A 220 -6.85 -2.39 19.24
N ILE A 221 -7.40 -2.80 20.38
CA ILE A 221 -8.22 -4.02 20.51
C ILE A 221 -9.46 -3.72 21.37
N PRO A 222 -10.70 -3.89 20.86
CA PRO A 222 -11.03 -4.23 19.47
C PRO A 222 -10.73 -3.05 18.54
N TRP A 223 -10.15 -3.36 17.38
CA TRP A 223 -9.82 -2.40 16.34
C TRP A 223 -11.08 -1.78 15.74
N SER A 224 -10.97 -0.59 15.16
CA SER A 224 -11.93 -0.07 14.18
C SER A 224 -11.29 1.03 13.35
N PHE A 225 -11.83 1.31 12.17
CA PHE A 225 -11.40 2.42 11.32
C PHE A 225 -11.43 3.73 12.10
N ASP A 226 -12.53 4.03 12.80
CA ASP A 226 -12.67 5.28 13.57
C ASP A 226 -11.59 5.43 14.66
N LYS A 227 -11.32 4.36 15.41
CA LYS A 227 -10.27 4.38 16.45
C LYS A 227 -8.89 4.53 15.83
N ALA A 228 -8.63 3.87 14.70
CA ALA A 228 -7.36 4.00 13.99
C ALA A 228 -7.16 5.43 13.45
N MET A 229 -8.19 6.04 12.83
CA MET A 229 -8.14 7.42 12.37
C MET A 229 -7.86 8.39 13.52
N GLN A 230 -8.54 8.21 14.66
CA GLN A 230 -8.31 9.02 15.86
C GLN A 230 -6.93 8.80 16.48
N HIS A 231 -6.43 7.57 16.43
CA HIS A 231 -5.11 7.21 16.94
C HIS A 231 -3.99 7.87 16.11
N VAL A 232 -4.15 7.95 14.78
CA VAL A 232 -3.15 8.53 13.89
C VAL A 232 -3.27 10.05 13.75
N LEU A 233 -4.49 10.57 13.58
CA LEU A 233 -4.75 11.97 13.19
C LEU A 233 -5.34 12.83 14.32
N GLY A 234 -5.63 12.22 15.48
CA GLY A 234 -6.13 12.91 16.68
C GLY A 234 -7.61 12.68 16.97
N LYS A 235 -8.02 12.84 18.24
CA LYS A 235 -9.33 12.40 18.76
C LYS A 235 -10.57 13.08 18.18
N ASN A 236 -10.41 14.18 17.44
CA ASN A 236 -11.54 14.98 16.95
C ASN A 236 -12.04 14.55 15.57
N VAL A 237 -11.42 13.55 14.93
CA VAL A 237 -11.82 13.06 13.61
C VAL A 237 -12.68 11.80 13.71
N THR A 238 -13.54 11.60 12.72
CA THR A 238 -14.18 10.32 12.41
C THR A 238 -13.82 9.91 10.98
N THR A 239 -13.90 8.63 10.67
CA THR A 239 -13.66 8.09 9.32
C THR A 239 -14.62 8.73 8.32
N ASP A 240 -15.90 8.90 8.69
CA ASP A 240 -16.90 9.57 7.86
C ASP A 240 -16.56 11.04 7.60
N SER A 241 -16.06 11.77 8.60
CA SER A 241 -15.67 13.17 8.42
C SER A 241 -14.46 13.31 7.46
N LEU A 242 -13.49 12.41 7.58
CA LEU A 242 -12.31 12.37 6.71
C LEU A 242 -12.70 11.95 5.28
N TRP A 243 -13.62 10.99 5.15
CA TRP A 243 -14.15 10.59 3.86
C TRP A 243 -14.90 11.74 3.19
N ALA A 244 -15.75 12.47 3.92
CA ALA A 244 -16.43 13.65 3.38
C ALA A 244 -15.44 14.73 2.91
N GLU A 245 -14.35 14.95 3.66
CA GLU A 245 -13.29 15.87 3.25
C GLU A 245 -12.57 15.38 1.99
N TYR A 246 -12.25 14.09 1.91
CA TYR A 246 -11.65 13.47 0.72
C TYR A 246 -12.56 13.61 -0.51
N GLN A 247 -13.85 13.36 -0.35
CA GLN A 247 -14.84 13.53 -1.42
C GLN A 247 -14.90 14.98 -1.91
N LYS A 248 -14.84 15.95 -0.99
CA LYS A 248 -14.74 17.37 -1.36
C LYS A 248 -13.45 17.68 -2.11
N PHE A 249 -12.32 17.15 -1.65
CA PHE A 249 -11.03 17.28 -2.34
C PHE A 249 -11.08 16.79 -3.80
N LEU A 250 -11.77 15.67 -4.06
CA LEU A 250 -11.94 15.12 -5.42
C LEU A 250 -12.91 15.90 -6.31
N ILE A 251 -13.80 16.70 -5.73
CA ILE A 251 -14.71 17.57 -6.51
C ILE A 251 -13.99 18.87 -6.87
N ASP A 252 -13.14 19.36 -5.97
CA ASP A 252 -12.43 20.62 -6.12
C ASP A 252 -11.17 20.50 -7.01
N ASN A 253 -10.70 19.28 -7.32
CA ASN A 253 -9.48 18.98 -8.10
C ASN A 253 -9.70 17.89 -9.15
#